data_AF-A0A6M4GDK7-F1
#
_entry.id   AF-A0A6M4GDK7-F1
#
_cell.length_a   1.000
_cell.length_b   1.000
_cell.length_c   1.000
_cell.angle_alpha   90.00
_cell.angle_beta   90.00
_cell.angle_gamma   90.00
#
_symmetry.space_group_name_H-M   'P 1'
#
loop_
_entity.id
_entity.type
_entity.pdbx_description
1 polymer ?
#
loop_
_entity_poly.entity_id
_entity_poly.type
_entity_poly.pdbx_seq_one_letter_code
_entity_poly.pdbx_strand_id
1 'polypeptide(L)'
;MPANIRALLAVLLLDIATDARRRSRTSWETRKVFVAAYWATVAVYAGHVARVLGGAGRQAASRKPFRVIQRGFPELAAANWANASDLYCERRDQSGLGASMFPEAMLLIAETPVGRISYNGRIWLPGEWEPDAKPLYDNRVPADR
;
A
#
# COMPACT_ATOMS: atom_id res chain seq x y z
N MET A 1 -14.27 -15.80 -8.75
CA MET A 1 -13.34 -15.31 -7.72
C MET A 1 -14.01 -14.23 -6.87
N PRO A 2 -14.04 -14.37 -5.53
CA PRO A 2 -14.69 -13.41 -4.62
C PRO A 2 -14.20 -11.97 -4.81
N ALA A 3 -15.08 -10.98 -4.57
CA ALA A 3 -14.76 -9.56 -4.78
C ALA A 3 -13.56 -9.08 -3.94
N ASN A 4 -13.49 -9.53 -2.69
CA ASN A 4 -12.45 -9.16 -1.73
C ASN A 4 -11.07 -9.64 -2.23
N ILE A 5 -10.99 -10.89 -2.66
CA ILE A 5 -9.75 -11.46 -3.22
C ILE A 5 -9.36 -10.73 -4.51
N ARG A 6 -10.33 -10.35 -5.36
CA ARG A 6 -10.05 -9.57 -6.58
C ARG A 6 -9.46 -8.21 -6.25
N ALA A 7 -9.98 -7.53 -5.24
CA ALA A 7 -9.44 -6.26 -4.77
C ALA A 7 -8.02 -6.40 -4.21
N LEU A 8 -7.77 -7.43 -3.40
CA LEU A 8 -6.44 -7.73 -2.86
C LEU A 8 -5.43 -8.00 -3.97
N LEU A 9 -5.75 -8.88 -4.93
CA LEU A 9 -4.88 -9.15 -6.07
C LEU A 9 -4.66 -7.90 -6.93
N ALA A 10 -5.69 -7.08 -7.14
CA ALA A 10 -5.54 -5.85 -7.90
C ALA A 10 -4.55 -4.89 -7.24
N VAL A 11 -4.62 -4.71 -5.91
CA VAL A 11 -3.66 -3.87 -5.16
C VAL A 11 -2.25 -4.46 -5.23
N LEU A 12 -2.09 -5.76 -4.98
CA LEU A 12 -0.78 -6.43 -5.07
C LEU A 12 -0.15 -6.28 -6.46
N LEU A 13 -0.94 -6.44 -7.52
CA LEU A 13 -0.46 -6.27 -8.90
C LEU A 13 -0.08 -4.82 -9.23
N LEU A 14 -0.74 -3.82 -8.62
CA LEU A 14 -0.33 -2.43 -8.74
C LEU A 14 1.00 -2.15 -8.02
N ASP A 15 1.23 -2.77 -6.87
CA ASP A 15 2.52 -2.69 -6.16
C ASP A 15 3.63 -3.34 -7.00
N ILE A 16 3.39 -4.54 -7.54
CA ILE A 16 4.31 -5.22 -8.47
C ILE A 16 4.58 -4.36 -9.71
N ALA A 17 3.54 -3.74 -10.28
CA ALA A 17 3.70 -2.87 -11.44
C ALA A 17 4.58 -1.66 -11.12
N THR A 18 4.50 -1.13 -9.91
CA THR A 18 5.31 0.02 -9.47
C THR A 18 6.77 -0.39 -9.26
N ASP A 19 7.02 -1.50 -8.56
CA ASP A 19 8.39 -2.05 -8.39
C ASP A 19 9.02 -2.41 -9.74
N ALA A 20 8.28 -3.08 -10.63
CA ALA A 20 8.75 -3.42 -11.97
C ALA A 20 9.11 -2.16 -12.80
N ARG A 21 8.33 -1.07 -12.71
CA ARG A 21 8.71 0.21 -13.36
C ARG A 21 10.03 0.76 -12.81
N ARG A 22 10.22 0.71 -11.49
CA ARG A 22 11.46 1.16 -10.83
C ARG A 22 12.65 0.34 -11.34
N ARG A 23 12.56 -0.99 -11.29
CA ARG A 23 13.61 -1.90 -11.77
C ARG A 23 13.90 -1.73 -13.26
N SER A 24 12.88 -1.49 -14.07
CA SER A 24 13.05 -1.17 -15.49
C SER A 24 13.87 0.10 -15.67
N ARG A 25 13.53 1.18 -14.95
CA ARG A 25 14.26 2.45 -14.98
C ARG A 25 15.72 2.30 -14.54
N THR A 26 15.98 1.64 -13.41
CA THR A 26 17.34 1.36 -12.95
C THR A 26 18.12 0.51 -13.96
N SER A 27 17.45 -0.43 -14.63
CA SER A 27 18.08 -1.25 -15.68
C SER A 27 18.43 -0.43 -16.92
N TRP A 28 17.58 0.54 -17.31
CA TRP A 28 17.88 1.50 -18.36
C TRP A 28 19.10 2.37 -18.00
N GLU A 29 19.12 2.92 -16.78
CA GLU A 29 20.22 3.75 -16.27
C GLU A 29 21.55 2.99 -16.22
N THR A 30 21.50 1.69 -15.90
CA THR A 30 22.68 0.80 -15.87
C THR A 30 22.98 0.11 -17.20
N ARG A 31 22.34 0.54 -18.31
CA ARG A 31 22.56 0.04 -19.68
C ARG A 31 22.24 -1.45 -19.89
N LYS A 32 21.38 -2.04 -19.05
CA LYS A 32 20.90 -3.43 -19.15
C LYS A 32 19.59 -3.51 -19.94
N VAL A 33 19.67 -3.25 -21.25
CA VAL A 33 18.50 -3.04 -22.13
C VAL A 33 17.49 -4.18 -22.09
N PHE A 34 17.91 -5.44 -22.23
CA PHE A 34 16.97 -6.58 -22.21
C PHE A 34 16.27 -6.75 -20.86
N VAL A 35 17.00 -6.54 -19.76
CA VAL A 35 16.43 -6.59 -18.40
C VAL A 35 15.45 -5.44 -18.20
N ALA A 36 15.75 -4.27 -18.74
CA ALA A 36 14.87 -3.11 -18.69
C ALA A 36 13.55 -3.36 -19.44
N ALA A 37 13.62 -3.94 -20.64
CA ALA A 37 12.45 -4.31 -21.44
C ALA A 37 11.62 -5.41 -20.76
N TYR A 38 12.26 -6.40 -20.13
CA TYR A 38 11.58 -7.43 -19.34
C TYR A 38 10.76 -6.80 -18.20
N TRP A 39 11.38 -5.96 -17.36
CA TRP A 39 10.69 -5.31 -16.25
C TRP A 39 9.59 -4.35 -16.72
N ALA A 40 9.80 -3.63 -17.83
CA ALA A 40 8.75 -2.81 -18.43
C ALA A 40 7.52 -3.64 -18.83
N THR A 41 7.76 -4.82 -19.41
CA THR A 41 6.72 -5.75 -19.81
C THR A 41 5.94 -6.26 -18.60
N VAL A 42 6.65 -6.67 -17.54
CA VAL A 42 6.03 -7.09 -16.26
C VAL A 42 5.13 -5.97 -15.71
N ALA A 43 5.60 -4.72 -15.71
CA ALA A 43 4.81 -3.60 -15.22
C ALA A 43 3.52 -3.37 -16.01
N VAL A 44 3.57 -3.50 -17.33
CA VAL A 44 2.39 -3.35 -18.20
C VAL A 44 1.38 -4.46 -17.94
N TYR A 45 1.82 -5.72 -17.95
CA TYR A 45 0.91 -6.84 -17.75
C TYR A 45 0.30 -6.85 -16.35
N ALA A 46 1.09 -6.60 -15.30
CA ALA A 46 0.57 -6.48 -13.95
C ALA A 46 -0.50 -5.39 -13.84
N GLY A 47 -0.28 -4.21 -14.44
CA GLY A 47 -1.27 -3.13 -14.50
C GLY A 47 -2.53 -3.48 -15.29
N HIS A 48 -2.40 -4.21 -16.40
CA HIS A 48 -3.55 -4.68 -17.20
C HIS A 48 -4.40 -5.69 -16.42
N VAL A 49 -3.76 -6.68 -15.80
CA VAL A 49 -4.47 -7.68 -14.98
C VAL A 49 -5.15 -7.00 -13.79
N ALA A 50 -4.48 -6.07 -13.11
CA ALA A 50 -5.08 -5.30 -12.02
C ALA A 50 -6.34 -4.53 -12.47
N ARG A 51 -6.29 -3.90 -13.66
CA ARG A 51 -7.43 -3.17 -14.23
C ARG A 51 -8.62 -4.09 -14.52
N VAL A 52 -8.37 -5.29 -15.05
CA VAL A 52 -9.42 -6.28 -15.31
C VAL A 52 -10.04 -6.75 -13.99
N LEU A 53 -9.23 -7.03 -12.97
CA LEU A 53 -9.69 -7.46 -11.66
C LEU A 53 -10.51 -6.38 -10.93
N GLY A 54 -10.14 -5.10 -11.09
CA GLY A 54 -10.84 -3.94 -10.52
C GLY A 54 -12.17 -3.59 -11.21
N GLY A 55 -12.46 -4.15 -12.38
CA GLY A 55 -13.69 -3.91 -13.15
C GLY A 55 -13.62 -2.67 -14.04
N ALA A 56 -13.77 -2.87 -15.35
CA ALA A 56 -13.63 -1.82 -16.38
C ALA A 56 -14.69 -0.68 -16.33
N GLY A 57 -15.75 -0.80 -15.52
CA GLY A 57 -16.88 0.14 -15.50
C GLY A 57 -17.23 0.80 -14.16
N ARG A 58 -16.48 0.54 -13.08
CA ARG A 58 -16.70 1.16 -11.74
C ARG A 58 -15.60 2.17 -11.35
N GLN A 59 -14.87 2.67 -12.34
CA GLN A 59 -13.55 3.32 -12.24
C GLN A 59 -13.43 4.62 -11.44
N ALA A 60 -14.49 5.18 -10.85
CA ALA A 60 -14.37 6.38 -10.01
C ALA A 60 -14.20 6.06 -8.51
N ALA A 61 -14.67 4.91 -8.03
CA ALA A 61 -14.85 4.67 -6.59
C ALA A 61 -13.64 4.04 -5.86
N SER A 62 -12.55 3.66 -6.55
CA SER A 62 -11.38 3.05 -5.87
C SER A 62 -10.04 3.58 -6.39
N ARG A 63 -9.90 4.91 -6.46
CA ARG A 63 -8.55 5.54 -6.43
C ARG A 63 -7.88 5.38 -5.06
N LYS A 64 -8.67 5.00 -4.05
CA LYS A 64 -8.26 4.86 -2.66
C LYS A 64 -8.72 3.49 -2.11
N PRO A 65 -8.06 2.39 -2.52
CA PRO A 65 -8.49 1.04 -2.17
C PRO A 65 -8.26 0.69 -0.69
N PHE A 66 -7.43 1.49 0.01
CA PHE A 66 -7.13 1.29 1.41
C PHE A 66 -8.09 2.07 2.29
N ARG A 67 -8.62 1.41 3.32
CA ARG A 67 -9.48 2.00 4.35
C ARG A 67 -8.76 1.93 5.69
N VAL A 68 -8.50 3.08 6.29
CA VAL A 68 -7.90 3.18 7.63
C VAL A 68 -9.01 3.32 8.64
N ILE A 69 -9.23 2.26 9.43
CA ILE A 69 -10.25 2.20 10.49
C ILE A 69 -9.56 2.38 11.83
N GLN A 70 -10.07 3.29 12.64
CA GLN A 70 -9.48 3.64 13.93
C GLN A 70 -10.60 3.97 14.93
N ARG A 71 -10.52 3.41 16.14
CA ARG A 71 -11.55 3.61 17.16
C ARG A 71 -11.63 5.09 17.55
N GLY A 72 -12.82 5.67 17.49
CA GLY A 72 -13.06 7.07 17.85
C GLY A 72 -12.76 8.09 16.75
N PHE A 73 -12.38 7.65 15.55
CA PHE A 73 -12.09 8.53 14.43
C PHE A 73 -12.89 8.15 13.18
N PRO A 74 -13.19 9.12 12.29
CA PRO A 74 -13.79 8.81 11.00
C PRO A 74 -12.82 7.96 10.15
N GLU A 75 -13.38 7.09 9.33
CA GLU A 75 -12.61 6.27 8.39
C GLU A 75 -11.85 7.16 7.39
N LEU A 76 -10.60 6.79 7.07
CA LEU A 76 -9.83 7.44 5.99
C LEU A 76 -9.73 6.52 4.78
N ALA A 77 -9.94 7.09 3.60
CA ALA A 77 -9.61 6.43 2.35
C ALA A 77 -8.20 6.85 1.87
N ALA A 78 -7.35 5.86 1.60
CA ALA A 78 -5.96 6.03 1.17
C ALA A 78 -5.66 5.33 -0.16
N ALA A 79 -4.80 5.96 -0.97
CA ALA A 79 -4.44 5.50 -2.32
C ALA A 79 -3.48 4.31 -2.34
N ASN A 80 -2.55 4.28 -1.38
CA ASN A 80 -1.48 3.29 -1.26
C ASN A 80 -0.96 3.27 0.18
N TRP A 81 0.01 2.40 0.46
CA TRP A 81 0.65 2.26 1.78
C TRP A 81 1.22 3.58 2.32
N ALA A 82 1.92 4.35 1.48
CA ALA A 82 2.50 5.63 1.88
C ALA A 82 1.43 6.63 2.28
N ASN A 83 0.42 6.82 1.42
CA ASN A 83 -0.69 7.74 1.71
C ASN A 83 -1.50 7.30 2.95
N ALA A 84 -1.62 5.99 3.23
CA ALA A 84 -2.25 5.51 4.45
C ALA A 84 -1.45 5.88 5.70
N SER A 85 -0.12 5.74 5.65
CA SER A 85 0.79 6.16 6.71
C SER A 85 0.76 7.68 6.93
N ASP A 86 0.78 8.45 5.86
CA ASP A 86 0.76 9.92 5.91
C ASP A 86 -0.54 10.43 6.54
N LEU A 87 -1.70 9.95 6.09
CA LEU A 87 -3.00 10.37 6.64
C LEU A 87 -3.15 9.97 8.12
N TYR A 88 -2.58 8.84 8.53
CA TYR A 88 -2.53 8.44 9.93
C TYR A 88 -1.63 9.37 10.76
N CYS A 89 -0.42 9.66 10.28
CA CYS A 89 0.53 10.54 10.97
C CYS A 89 -0.03 11.97 11.08
N GLU A 90 -0.61 12.51 10.00
CA GLU A 90 -1.23 13.83 10.00
C GLU A 90 -2.34 13.92 11.06
N ARG A 91 -3.22 12.91 11.12
CA ARG A 91 -4.26 12.84 12.15
C ARG A 91 -3.69 12.77 13.56
N ARG A 92 -2.68 11.93 13.78
CA ARG A 92 -2.00 11.83 15.08
C ARG A 92 -1.48 13.19 15.51
N ASP A 93 -0.77 13.87 14.62
CA ASP A 93 -0.11 15.14 14.91
C ASP A 93 -1.15 16.27 15.16
N GLN A 94 -2.29 16.24 14.46
CA GLN A 94 -3.42 17.15 14.70
C GLN A 94 -4.15 16.88 16.02
N SER A 95 -4.14 15.65 16.53
CA SER A 95 -4.85 15.30 17.77
C SER A 95 -4.22 15.90 19.03
N GLY A 96 -2.95 16.31 18.97
CA GLY A 96 -2.18 16.77 20.13
C GLY A 96 -1.86 15.67 21.15
N LEU A 97 -2.34 14.44 20.94
CA LEU A 97 -1.97 13.27 21.72
C LEU A 97 -0.56 12.85 21.29
N GLY A 98 0.39 12.85 22.22
CA GLY A 98 1.73 12.35 21.96
C GLY A 98 1.70 10.95 21.35
N ALA A 99 2.69 10.62 20.51
CA ALA A 99 2.61 9.46 19.64
C ALA A 99 2.27 8.13 20.35
N SER A 100 2.80 7.89 21.55
CA SER A 100 2.54 6.68 22.33
C SER A 100 1.09 6.53 22.83
N MET A 101 0.35 7.63 22.96
CA MET A 101 -1.04 7.64 23.46
C MET A 101 -2.07 7.63 22.33
N PHE A 102 -1.64 7.86 21.08
CA PHE A 102 -2.54 7.86 19.95
C PHE A 102 -2.86 6.42 19.52
N PRO A 103 -4.14 6.05 19.36
CA PRO A 103 -4.52 4.67 19.12
C PRO A 103 -3.98 4.16 17.77
N GLU A 104 -3.67 2.87 17.70
CA GLU A 104 -3.33 2.20 16.44
C GLU A 104 -4.53 2.19 15.49
N ALA A 105 -4.27 2.08 14.19
CA ALA A 105 -5.30 1.95 13.17
C ALA A 105 -5.18 0.63 12.40
N MET A 106 -6.30 0.08 11.96
CA MET A 106 -6.34 -1.09 11.09
C MET A 106 -6.50 -0.66 9.64
N LEU A 107 -5.75 -1.29 8.75
CA LEU A 107 -5.78 -1.04 7.32
C LEU A 107 -6.52 -2.18 6.62
N LEU A 108 -7.56 -1.85 5.88
CA LEU A 108 -8.37 -2.81 5.14
C LEU A 108 -8.28 -2.55 3.63
N ILE A 109 -8.38 -3.62 2.85
CA ILE A 109 -8.69 -3.57 1.41
C ILE A 109 -10.00 -4.30 1.22
N ALA A 110 -11.00 -3.62 0.64
CA ALA A 110 -12.41 -4.05 0.70
C ALA A 110 -12.82 -4.28 2.18
N GLU A 111 -12.98 -5.54 2.60
CA GLU A 111 -13.33 -5.94 3.97
C GLU A 111 -12.25 -6.84 4.61
N THR A 112 -11.06 -6.93 4.00
CA THR A 112 -9.98 -7.78 4.50
C THR A 112 -8.93 -6.93 5.21
N PRO A 113 -8.66 -7.20 6.51
CA PRO A 113 -7.53 -6.59 7.22
C PRO A 113 -6.21 -7.00 6.56
N VAL A 114 -5.41 -6.01 6.17
CA VAL A 114 -4.13 -6.21 5.46
C VAL A 114 -2.94 -5.66 6.23
N GLY A 115 -3.18 -4.80 7.22
CA GLY A 115 -2.13 -4.33 8.11
C GLY A 115 -2.67 -3.58 9.32
N ARG A 116 -1.76 -3.29 10.26
CA ARG A 116 -1.99 -2.35 11.35
C ARG A 116 -0.96 -1.21 11.28
N ILE A 117 -1.41 0.02 11.44
CA ILE A 117 -0.57 1.21 11.50
C ILE A 117 -0.25 1.47 12.96
N SER A 118 1.03 1.31 13.30
CA SER A 118 1.54 1.59 14.64
C SER A 118 1.77 3.08 14.86
N TYR A 119 1.92 3.49 16.11
CA TYR A 119 2.07 4.89 16.53
C TYR A 119 3.14 5.70 15.78
N ASN A 120 4.16 5.06 15.22
CA ASN A 120 5.25 5.71 14.49
C ASN A 120 4.99 5.81 12.97
N GLY A 121 3.82 5.39 12.49
CA GLY A 121 3.42 5.40 11.08
C GLY A 121 3.85 4.18 10.28
N ARG A 122 4.64 3.25 10.86
CA ARG A 122 4.95 1.97 10.21
C ARG A 122 3.71 1.09 10.15
N ILE A 123 3.61 0.33 9.06
CA ILE A 123 2.52 -0.61 8.82
C ILE A 123 3.05 -2.03 8.99
N TRP A 124 2.42 -2.79 9.88
CA TRP A 124 2.79 -4.16 10.23
C TRP A 124 1.72 -5.12 9.75
N LEU A 125 2.05 -6.42 9.72
CA LEU A 125 1.04 -7.46 9.56
C LEU A 125 -0.04 -7.32 10.64
N PRO A 126 -1.31 -7.64 10.33
CA PRO A 126 -2.35 -7.76 11.35
C PRO A 126 -1.95 -8.82 12.38
N GLY A 127 -2.20 -8.56 13.65
CA GLY A 127 -1.88 -9.47 14.76
C GLY A 127 -0.85 -8.92 15.72
N GLU A 128 -0.36 -9.79 16.61
CA GLU A 128 0.62 -9.45 17.62
C GLU A 128 1.98 -9.13 17.00
N TRP A 129 2.74 -8.28 17.68
CA TRP A 129 4.09 -7.93 17.27
C TRP A 129 5.09 -8.98 17.75
N GLU A 130 6.04 -9.34 16.89
CA GLU A 130 7.17 -10.20 17.22
C GLU A 130 8.50 -9.43 17.06
N PRO A 131 9.53 -9.72 17.89
CA PRO A 131 10.82 -9.02 17.85
C PRO A 131 11.50 -8.94 16.48
N ASP A 132 11.38 -10.00 15.67
CA ASP A 132 11.99 -10.10 14.34
C ASP A 132 11.02 -9.78 13.19
N ALA A 133 9.80 -9.35 13.53
CA ALA A 133 8.83 -8.94 12.52
C ALA A 133 9.38 -7.77 11.70
N LYS A 134 9.17 -7.84 10.38
CA LYS A 134 9.47 -6.72 9.48
C LYS A 134 8.17 -5.99 9.15
N PRO A 135 8.16 -4.65 9.14
CA PRO A 135 6.99 -3.92 8.71
C PRO A 135 6.73 -4.21 7.22
N LEU A 136 5.44 -4.26 6.85
CA LEU A 136 5.00 -4.27 5.46
C LEU A 136 5.36 -2.97 4.76
N TYR A 137 5.36 -1.86 5.51
CA TYR A 137 5.78 -0.55 5.03
C TYR A 137 6.46 0.24 6.15
N ASP A 138 7.66 0.76 5.87
CA ASP A 138 8.39 1.66 6.75
C ASP A 138 8.49 3.04 6.11
N ASN A 139 7.77 4.01 6.68
CA ASN A 139 7.75 5.40 6.22
C ASN A 139 9.05 6.17 6.48
N ARG A 140 10.03 5.55 7.16
CA ARG A 140 11.37 6.15 7.39
C ARG A 140 12.41 5.70 6.38
N VAL A 141 12.13 4.62 5.65
CA VAL A 141 13.03 4.14 4.60
C VAL A 141 12.65 4.91 3.33
N PRO A 142 13.60 5.67 2.73
CA PRO A 142 13.33 6.32 1.46
C PRO A 142 12.93 5.25 0.44
N ALA A 143 12.00 5.58 -0.45
CA ALA A 143 11.45 4.64 -1.42
C ALA A 143 12.49 4.07 -2.41
N ASP A 144 13.74 4.49 -2.33
CA ASP A 144 14.82 4.28 -3.30
C ASP A 144 15.81 3.14 -2.92
N ARG A 145 15.36 2.15 -2.16
CA ARG A 145 16.08 0.87 -2.02
C ARG A 145 15.45 -0.23 -2.86
#